data_AF-A0A8T3QCF9-F1
#
_entry.id   AF-A0A8T3QCF9-F1
#
_cell.length_a   1.000
_cell.length_b   1.000
_cell.length_c   1.000
_cell.angle_alpha   90.00
_cell.angle_beta   90.00
_cell.angle_gamma   90.00
#
_symmetry.space_group_name_H-M   'P 1'
#
loop_
_entity.id
_entity.type
_entity.pdbx_description
1 polymer ?
#
loop_
_entity_poly.entity_id
_entity_poly.type
_entity_poly.pdbx_seq_one_letter_code
_entity_poly.pdbx_strand_id
1 'polypeptide(L)'
;MADQLSLRLDADQLPRLPDLRPMLARPLSEAFDSAEHLFEPWWGGSRALIFIGPAGMAGEGEVRIVDGEGVDRTAALPELAGTAVRVAARSAVLDGELVVVDAEGRADPGALEARLSLAAGRPAAFLAFDVLHIDGRSLLNQPLVARREILRRVLRPGDEVVAVPAIASEGLALFAAITAQGLAGMMARQRQSPYLPSVRSRLWRFIPAQPRAGFSAELTAELATAPAEPAALSGTAPVLAILSRLPLDDDA
;
A
#
# COMPACT_ATOMS: atom_id res chain seq x y z
N MET A 1 -28.38 -31.03 -31.54
CA MET A 1 -28.51 -29.57 -31.39
C MET A 1 -28.14 -29.21 -29.96
N ALA A 2 -27.21 -28.27 -29.83
CA ALA A 2 -26.75 -27.60 -28.61
C ALA A 2 -26.04 -28.47 -27.57
N ASP A 3 -24.79 -28.80 -27.88
CA ASP A 3 -23.73 -29.01 -26.89
C ASP A 3 -23.43 -27.64 -26.26
N GLN A 4 -24.08 -27.33 -25.15
CA GLN A 4 -23.80 -26.13 -24.38
C GLN A 4 -22.48 -26.36 -23.65
N LEU A 5 -21.43 -25.73 -24.18
CA LEU A 5 -20.12 -25.51 -23.57
C LEU A 5 -20.26 -25.05 -22.11
N SER A 6 -20.40 -26.00 -21.20
CA SER A 6 -20.04 -25.82 -19.81
C SER A 6 -18.52 -25.76 -19.77
N LEU A 7 -17.97 -24.54 -19.89
CA LEU A 7 -16.63 -24.21 -19.41
C LEU A 7 -16.61 -24.46 -17.90
N ARG A 8 -16.46 -25.73 -17.51
CA ARG A 8 -15.87 -26.07 -16.24
C ARG A 8 -14.42 -25.63 -16.38
N LEU A 9 -14.11 -24.42 -15.91
CA LEU A 9 -12.75 -24.17 -15.44
C LEU A 9 -12.46 -25.33 -14.49
N ASP A 10 -11.51 -26.19 -14.84
CA ASP A 10 -11.02 -27.19 -13.91
C ASP A 10 -10.76 -26.47 -12.59
N ALA A 11 -11.45 -26.89 -11.52
CA ALA A 11 -11.47 -26.18 -10.24
C ALA A 11 -10.07 -25.99 -9.61
N ASP A 12 -9.08 -26.65 -10.22
CA ASP A 12 -7.68 -26.75 -9.83
C ASP A 12 -6.75 -25.77 -10.55
N GLN A 13 -7.19 -25.00 -11.55
CA GLN A 13 -6.32 -24.01 -12.22
C GLN A 13 -6.93 -22.60 -12.25
N LEU A 14 -6.45 -21.75 -11.33
CA LEU A 14 -6.74 -20.32 -11.38
C LEU A 14 -6.03 -19.67 -12.58
N PRO A 15 -6.65 -18.67 -13.24
CA PRO A 15 -6.02 -17.97 -14.35
C PRO A 15 -4.76 -17.23 -13.89
N ARG A 16 -3.83 -17.01 -14.82
CA ARG A 16 -2.68 -16.12 -14.58
C ARG A 16 -3.20 -14.71 -14.22
N LEU A 17 -2.50 -14.07 -13.29
CA LEU A 17 -2.83 -12.70 -12.90
C LEU A 17 -2.56 -11.73 -14.08
N PRO A 18 -3.40 -10.69 -14.24
CA PRO A 18 -3.12 -9.65 -15.22
C PRO A 18 -1.85 -8.88 -14.84
N ASP A 19 -1.13 -8.38 -15.84
CA ASP A 19 -0.10 -7.37 -15.57
C ASP A 19 -0.80 -6.04 -15.24
N LEU A 20 -0.57 -5.56 -14.03
CA LEU A 20 -1.19 -4.34 -13.51
C LEU A 20 -0.10 -3.33 -13.18
N ARG A 21 -0.44 -2.05 -13.32
CA ARG A 21 0.34 -0.92 -12.83
C ARG A 21 -0.52 -0.06 -11.91
N PRO A 22 0.08 0.65 -10.94
CA PRO A 22 -0.67 1.46 -10.01
C PRO A 22 -1.58 2.50 -10.66
N MET A 23 -2.75 2.72 -10.05
CA MET A 23 -3.55 3.91 -10.28
C MET A 23 -2.84 5.11 -9.62
N LEU A 24 -2.76 6.24 -10.33
CA LEU A 24 -1.98 7.40 -9.89
C LEU A 24 -2.90 8.51 -9.39
N ALA A 25 -2.49 9.17 -8.30
CA ALA A 25 -3.20 10.33 -7.77
C ALA A 25 -2.87 11.63 -8.53
N ARG A 26 -3.80 12.58 -8.49
CA ARG A 26 -3.54 13.98 -8.86
C ARG A 26 -3.23 14.78 -7.59
N PRO A 27 -2.26 15.71 -7.62
CA PRO A 27 -1.99 16.56 -6.46
C PRO A 27 -3.18 17.47 -6.16
N LEU A 28 -3.35 17.81 -4.88
CA LEU A 28 -4.24 18.84 -4.37
C LEU A 28 -3.49 19.61 -3.27
N SER A 29 -3.54 20.93 -3.30
CA SER A 29 -2.76 21.78 -2.39
C SER A 29 -3.34 21.89 -0.99
N GLU A 30 -4.66 21.76 -0.86
CA GLU A 30 -5.38 22.01 0.38
C GLU A 30 -6.08 20.75 0.88
N ALA A 31 -5.94 20.50 2.18
CA ALA A 31 -6.69 19.47 2.89
C ALA A 31 -8.17 19.87 3.00
N PHE A 32 -9.05 18.88 3.11
CA PHE A 32 -10.49 19.08 3.17
C PHE A 32 -11.16 17.92 3.89
N ASP A 33 -12.35 18.16 4.41
CA ASP A 33 -13.25 17.12 4.90
C ASP A 33 -14.24 16.72 3.81
N SER A 34 -14.63 15.44 3.79
CA SER A 34 -15.61 14.95 2.83
C SER A 34 -16.12 13.55 3.17
N ALA A 35 -17.42 13.42 3.36
CA ALA A 35 -18.09 12.12 3.51
C ALA A 35 -17.85 11.15 2.34
N GLU A 36 -17.58 11.68 1.13
CA GLU A 36 -17.31 10.87 -0.08
C GLU A 36 -15.87 10.34 -0.18
N HIS A 37 -14.98 10.66 0.77
CA HIS A 37 -13.57 10.30 0.70
C HIS A 37 -13.12 9.44 1.90
N LEU A 38 -12.12 8.62 1.63
CA LEU A 38 -11.25 7.98 2.61
C LEU A 38 -9.93 8.72 2.64
N PHE A 39 -9.48 9.09 3.83
CA PHE A 39 -8.23 9.79 4.07
C PHE A 39 -7.23 8.83 4.72
N GLU A 40 -6.02 8.78 4.18
CA GLU A 40 -4.98 7.85 4.60
C GLU A 40 -3.63 8.57 4.65
N PRO A 41 -2.78 8.31 5.67
CA PRO A 41 -1.42 8.82 5.69
C PRO A 41 -0.61 8.33 4.49
N TRP A 42 0.37 9.13 4.10
CA TRP A 42 1.41 8.75 3.16
C TRP A 42 2.76 8.99 3.82
N TRP A 43 3.54 7.93 4.00
CA TRP A 43 4.78 7.97 4.76
C TRP A 43 5.98 8.47 3.95
N GLY A 44 5.82 8.62 2.64
CA GLY A 44 6.91 9.04 1.75
C GLY A 44 7.76 7.88 1.25
N GLY A 45 7.22 6.66 1.35
CA GLY A 45 7.77 5.46 0.77
C GLY A 45 7.49 5.31 -0.73
N SER A 46 7.76 4.11 -1.23
CA SER A 46 7.64 3.79 -2.66
C SER A 46 6.38 2.98 -2.95
N ARG A 47 5.64 3.35 -3.98
CA ARG A 47 4.47 2.58 -4.41
C ARG A 47 4.87 1.18 -4.87
N ALA A 48 4.12 0.14 -4.48
CA ALA A 48 4.31 -1.20 -5.01
C ALA A 48 3.00 -2.01 -5.11
N LEU A 49 2.98 -2.95 -6.05
CA LEU A 49 2.01 -4.02 -6.16
C LEU A 49 2.65 -5.34 -5.72
N ILE A 50 1.97 -6.08 -4.86
CA ILE A 50 2.33 -7.47 -4.53
C ILE A 50 1.37 -8.39 -5.27
N PHE A 51 1.93 -9.22 -6.14
CA PHE A 51 1.24 -10.30 -6.83
C PHE A 51 1.50 -11.60 -6.07
N ILE A 52 0.43 -12.31 -5.72
CA ILE A 52 0.47 -13.66 -5.15
C ILE A 52 -0.11 -14.59 -6.21
N GLY A 53 0.76 -15.37 -6.84
CA GLY A 53 0.40 -16.23 -7.97
C GLY A 53 -0.63 -17.32 -7.61
N PRO A 54 -1.36 -17.84 -8.62
CA PRO A 54 -2.18 -19.06 -8.49
C PRO A 54 -1.49 -20.21 -7.75
N ALA A 55 -2.15 -20.74 -6.74
CA ALA A 55 -1.75 -21.97 -6.05
C ALA A 55 -2.93 -22.89 -5.76
N GLY A 56 -2.63 -24.16 -5.44
CA GLY A 56 -3.65 -25.14 -5.03
C GLY A 56 -4.30 -24.78 -3.70
N MET A 57 -3.50 -24.26 -2.76
CA MET A 57 -3.97 -23.80 -1.44
C MET A 57 -3.58 -22.36 -1.16
N ALA A 58 -4.37 -21.69 -0.31
CA ALA A 58 -4.02 -20.36 0.18
C ALA A 58 -2.71 -20.42 0.97
N GLY A 59 -1.84 -19.43 0.76
CA GLY A 59 -0.52 -19.37 1.41
C GLY A 59 0.64 -19.93 0.59
N GLU A 60 0.39 -20.63 -0.52
CA GLU A 60 1.43 -21.27 -1.34
C GLU A 60 1.76 -20.52 -2.64
N GLY A 61 1.08 -19.40 -2.90
CA GLY A 61 1.30 -18.61 -4.12
C GLY A 61 2.67 -17.96 -4.15
N GLU A 62 3.34 -17.99 -5.30
CA GLU A 62 4.59 -17.28 -5.52
C GLU A 62 4.37 -15.77 -5.38
N VAL A 63 5.22 -15.12 -4.57
CA VAL A 63 5.17 -13.67 -4.34
C VAL A 63 6.07 -12.96 -5.34
N ARG A 64 5.50 -11.99 -6.07
CA ARG A 64 6.23 -11.06 -6.93
C ARG A 64 5.89 -9.62 -6.57
N ILE A 65 6.90 -8.78 -6.43
CA ILE A 65 6.76 -7.39 -5.98
C ILE A 65 7.20 -6.47 -7.10
N VAL A 66 6.32 -5.58 -7.53
CA VAL A 66 6.57 -4.65 -8.63
C VAL A 66 6.37 -3.22 -8.13
N ASP A 67 7.36 -2.35 -8.33
CA ASP A 67 7.23 -0.94 -7.94
C ASP A 67 6.32 -0.12 -8.87
N GLY A 68 6.15 1.17 -8.57
CA GLY A 68 5.32 2.09 -9.33
C GLY A 68 5.72 2.26 -10.79
N GLU A 69 7.01 2.08 -11.08
CA GLU A 69 7.63 2.18 -12.40
C GLU A 69 7.53 0.87 -13.19
N GLY A 70 7.17 -0.23 -12.53
CA GLY A 70 7.04 -1.53 -13.15
C GLY A 70 8.28 -2.43 -13.05
N VAL A 71 9.24 -2.08 -12.20
CA VAL A 71 10.45 -2.85 -11.96
C VAL A 71 10.16 -3.95 -10.95
N ASP A 72 10.63 -5.16 -11.23
CA ASP A 72 10.56 -6.28 -10.29
C ASP A 72 11.56 -6.06 -9.14
N ARG A 73 11.04 -5.94 -7.93
CA ARG A 73 11.80 -5.72 -6.68
C ARG A 73 11.85 -6.97 -5.81
N THR A 74 11.34 -8.10 -6.27
CA THR A 74 11.20 -9.33 -5.47
C THR A 74 12.52 -9.77 -4.84
N ALA A 75 13.61 -9.78 -5.61
CA ALA A 75 14.93 -10.17 -5.12
C ALA A 75 15.51 -9.20 -4.08
N ALA A 76 15.11 -7.92 -4.12
CA ALA A 76 15.57 -6.91 -3.16
C ALA A 76 14.79 -6.95 -1.83
N LEU A 77 13.69 -7.72 -1.76
CA LEU A 77 12.73 -7.71 -0.66
C LEU A 77 12.41 -9.13 -0.14
N PRO A 78 13.41 -9.96 0.21
CA PRO A 78 13.19 -11.33 0.68
C PRO A 78 12.32 -11.45 1.95
N GLU A 79 12.28 -10.42 2.80
CA GLU A 79 11.43 -10.32 3.98
C GLU A 79 9.93 -10.33 3.64
N LEU A 80 9.56 -9.90 2.43
CA LEU A 80 8.18 -9.91 1.95
C LEU A 80 7.79 -11.20 1.22
N ALA A 81 8.71 -12.16 1.04
CA ALA A 81 8.42 -13.43 0.36
C ALA A 81 7.35 -14.26 1.09
N GLY A 82 7.22 -14.09 2.41
CA GLY A 82 6.21 -14.75 3.23
C GLY A 82 4.79 -14.16 3.15
N THR A 83 4.58 -13.10 2.34
CA THR A 83 3.29 -12.39 2.27
C THR A 83 2.13 -13.32 1.88
N ALA A 84 2.36 -14.33 1.03
CA ALA A 84 1.33 -15.27 0.63
C ALA A 84 0.66 -15.96 1.83
N VAL A 85 1.43 -16.39 2.84
CA VAL A 85 0.92 -17.06 4.05
C VAL A 85 0.01 -16.14 4.88
N ARG A 86 0.13 -14.84 4.71
CA ARG A 86 -0.70 -13.83 5.38
C ARG A 86 -2.00 -13.54 4.65
N VAL A 87 -2.14 -13.95 3.38
CA VAL A 87 -3.33 -13.72 2.58
C VAL A 87 -4.15 -15.00 2.46
N ALA A 88 -5.38 -14.98 2.97
CA ALA A 88 -6.33 -16.08 2.90
C ALA A 88 -6.95 -16.22 1.49
N ALA A 89 -6.12 -16.35 0.47
CA ALA A 89 -6.50 -16.56 -0.93
C ALA A 89 -5.44 -17.41 -1.66
N ARG A 90 -5.88 -18.13 -2.70
CA ARG A 90 -5.04 -18.92 -3.61
C ARG A 90 -4.37 -18.08 -4.69
N SER A 91 -4.86 -16.86 -4.92
CA SER A 91 -4.14 -15.82 -5.66
C SER A 91 -4.65 -14.43 -5.27
N ALA A 92 -3.80 -13.41 -5.35
CA ALA A 92 -4.17 -12.05 -5.03
C ALA A 92 -3.30 -11.01 -5.75
N VAL A 93 -3.81 -9.78 -5.85
CA VAL A 93 -3.00 -8.59 -6.14
C VAL A 93 -3.32 -7.53 -5.10
N LEU A 94 -2.32 -7.16 -4.31
CA LEU A 94 -2.39 -6.10 -3.30
C LEU A 94 -1.71 -4.83 -3.82
N ASP A 95 -2.21 -3.68 -3.40
CA ASP A 95 -1.63 -2.38 -3.73
C ASP A 95 -1.32 -1.63 -2.44
N GLY A 96 -0.11 -1.10 -2.34
CA GLY A 96 0.45 -0.61 -1.09
C GLY A 96 1.64 0.33 -1.24
N GLU A 97 2.14 0.78 -0.10
CA GLU A 97 3.36 1.59 0.04
C GLU A 97 4.43 0.74 0.72
N LEU A 98 5.61 0.65 0.10
CA LEU A 98 6.81 0.12 0.74
C LEU A 98 7.42 1.21 1.63
N VAL A 99 7.72 0.86 2.87
CA VAL A 99 8.39 1.75 3.82
C VAL A 99 9.55 1.04 4.49
N VAL A 100 10.58 1.77 4.85
CA VAL A 100 11.54 1.36 5.88
C VAL A 100 11.32 2.26 7.08
N VAL A 101 11.34 1.69 8.26
CA VAL A 101 11.13 2.43 9.51
C VAL A 101 12.36 2.35 10.41
N ASP A 102 12.60 3.39 11.19
CA ASP A 102 13.63 3.41 12.23
C ASP A 102 13.17 2.78 13.54
N ALA A 103 14.05 2.76 14.54
CA ALA A 103 13.76 2.19 15.85
C ALA A 103 12.63 2.94 16.58
N GLU A 104 12.37 4.18 16.20
CA GLU A 104 11.33 5.04 16.75
C GLU A 104 10.01 4.96 15.95
N GLY A 105 9.95 4.10 14.92
CA GLY A 105 8.78 3.91 14.07
C GLY A 105 8.52 5.05 13.08
N ARG A 106 9.55 5.83 12.72
CA ARG A 106 9.47 6.87 11.70
C ARG A 106 9.91 6.31 10.35
N ALA A 107 9.24 6.73 9.28
CA ALA A 107 9.63 6.33 7.93
C ALA A 107 10.98 6.95 7.54
N ASP A 108 11.83 6.14 6.90
CA ASP A 108 13.14 6.53 6.40
C ASP A 108 13.23 6.23 4.89
N PRO A 109 12.88 7.22 4.03
CA PRO A 109 12.93 7.06 2.59
C PRO A 109 14.34 6.78 2.05
N GLY A 110 15.39 7.32 2.69
CA GLY A 110 16.78 7.08 2.28
C GLY A 110 17.20 5.64 2.53
N ALA A 111 16.79 5.07 3.66
CA ALA A 111 16.99 3.65 3.93
C ALA A 111 16.18 2.76 3.00
N LEU A 112 14.96 3.16 2.60
CA LEU A 112 14.19 2.46 1.58
C LEU A 112 14.88 2.49 0.21
N GLU A 113 15.41 3.64 -0.21
CA GLU A 113 16.16 3.76 -1.46
C GLU A 113 17.40 2.85 -1.46
N ALA A 114 18.17 2.86 -0.37
CA ALA A 114 19.30 1.96 -0.17
C ALA A 114 18.86 0.48 -0.21
N ARG A 115 17.73 0.15 0.42
CA ARG A 115 17.17 -1.21 0.40
C ARG A 115 16.82 -1.66 -1.01
N LEU A 116 16.15 -0.82 -1.79
CA LEU A 116 15.69 -1.14 -3.15
C LEU A 116 16.82 -1.16 -4.20
N SER A 117 17.89 -0.38 -3.99
CA SER A 117 19.01 -0.28 -4.92
C SER A 117 20.16 -1.23 -4.61
N LEU A 118 20.45 -1.46 -3.33
CA LEU A 118 21.60 -2.26 -2.86
C LEU A 118 21.19 -3.62 -2.30
N ALA A 119 19.90 -3.90 -2.16
CA ALA A 119 19.37 -5.10 -1.50
C ALA A 119 19.94 -5.33 -0.08
N ALA A 120 20.29 -4.24 0.61
CA ALA A 120 20.92 -4.25 1.93
C ALA A 120 20.29 -3.20 2.86
N GLY A 121 20.51 -3.35 4.17
CA GLY A 121 19.99 -2.42 5.18
C GLY A 121 18.81 -2.99 5.96
N ARG A 122 17.99 -2.09 6.51
CA ARG A 122 16.81 -2.45 7.31
C ARG A 122 15.73 -3.10 6.44
N PRO A 123 14.97 -4.06 7.01
CA PRO A 123 13.86 -4.66 6.29
C PRO A 123 12.82 -3.61 5.94
N ALA A 124 12.28 -3.72 4.73
CA ALA A 124 11.13 -2.95 4.31
C ALA A 124 9.84 -3.66 4.74
N ALA A 125 8.79 -2.86 4.78
CA ALA A 125 7.44 -3.29 5.08
C ALA A 125 6.49 -2.84 3.99
N PHE A 126 5.38 -3.56 3.84
CA PHE A 126 4.33 -3.27 2.89
C PHE A 126 3.06 -2.83 3.62
N LEU A 127 2.73 -1.57 3.43
CA LEU A 127 1.52 -0.93 3.93
C LEU A 127 0.43 -1.03 2.85
N ALA A 128 -0.38 -2.09 2.90
CA ALA A 128 -1.43 -2.36 1.91
C ALA A 128 -2.65 -1.46 2.13
N PHE A 129 -3.16 -0.80 1.09
CA PHE A 129 -4.39 0.01 1.17
C PHE A 129 -5.47 -0.40 0.16
N ASP A 130 -5.18 -1.34 -0.75
CA ASP A 130 -6.17 -1.86 -1.71
C ASP A 130 -5.92 -3.33 -2.05
N VAL A 131 -6.97 -3.99 -2.58
CA VAL A 131 -6.90 -5.33 -3.16
C VAL A 131 -7.60 -5.31 -4.51
N LEU A 132 -6.87 -5.72 -5.54
CA LEU A 132 -7.26 -5.56 -6.93
C LEU A 132 -7.80 -6.85 -7.55
N HIS A 133 -7.42 -7.99 -6.99
CA HIS A 133 -7.76 -9.31 -7.50
C HIS A 133 -7.71 -10.34 -6.37
N ILE A 134 -8.63 -11.31 -6.36
CA ILE A 134 -8.67 -12.46 -5.43
C ILE A 134 -9.19 -13.69 -6.17
N ASP A 135 -8.48 -14.83 -6.06
CA ASP A 135 -8.94 -16.15 -6.53
C ASP A 135 -9.51 -16.16 -7.96
N GLY A 136 -8.78 -15.57 -8.90
CA GLY A 136 -9.22 -15.49 -10.31
C GLY A 136 -10.23 -14.38 -10.61
N ARG A 137 -10.66 -13.60 -9.62
CA ARG A 137 -11.67 -12.54 -9.77
C ARG A 137 -11.04 -11.16 -9.70
N SER A 138 -11.28 -10.36 -10.74
CA SER A 138 -10.96 -8.94 -10.76
C SER A 138 -11.91 -8.15 -9.86
N LEU A 139 -11.35 -7.28 -9.02
CA LEU A 139 -12.08 -6.36 -8.16
C LEU A 139 -12.04 -4.91 -8.66
N LEU A 140 -11.41 -4.64 -9.81
CA LEU A 140 -11.14 -3.29 -10.29
C LEU A 140 -12.40 -2.42 -10.45
N ASN A 141 -13.53 -3.02 -10.83
CA ASN A 141 -14.80 -2.32 -11.00
C ASN A 141 -15.59 -2.16 -9.69
N GLN A 142 -15.16 -2.80 -8.60
CA GLN A 142 -15.83 -2.68 -7.30
C GLN A 142 -15.50 -1.34 -6.64
N PRO A 143 -16.41 -0.76 -5.84
CA PRO A 143 -16.13 0.41 -5.02
C PRO A 143 -14.91 0.22 -4.11
N LEU A 144 -14.10 1.27 -3.92
CA LEU A 144 -12.92 1.24 -3.02
C LEU A 144 -13.27 0.74 -1.62
N VAL A 145 -14.40 1.18 -1.06
CA VAL A 145 -14.86 0.71 0.26
C VAL A 145 -15.05 -0.81 0.31
N ALA A 146 -15.59 -1.42 -0.75
CA ALA A 146 -15.78 -2.86 -0.82
C ALA A 146 -14.45 -3.60 -0.97
N ARG A 147 -13.52 -3.06 -1.77
CA ARG A 147 -12.17 -3.62 -1.90
C ARG A 147 -11.43 -3.58 -0.57
N ARG A 148 -11.48 -2.47 0.17
CA ARG A 148 -10.83 -2.34 1.48
C ARG A 148 -11.43 -3.28 2.53
N GLU A 149 -12.74 -3.49 2.52
CA GLU A 149 -13.38 -4.48 3.38
C GLU A 149 -12.88 -5.90 3.07
N ILE A 150 -12.75 -6.25 1.79
CA ILE A 150 -12.15 -7.52 1.37
C ILE A 150 -10.71 -7.62 1.85
N LEU A 151 -9.89 -6.56 1.66
CA LEU A 151 -8.50 -6.51 2.10
C LEU A 151 -8.37 -6.83 3.59
N ARG A 152 -9.18 -6.19 4.45
CA ARG A 152 -9.16 -6.42 5.90
C ARG A 152 -9.53 -7.85 6.29
N ARG A 153 -10.41 -8.50 5.53
CA ARG A 153 -10.81 -9.89 5.79
C ARG A 153 -9.77 -10.90 5.35
N VAL A 154 -9.10 -10.66 4.23
CA VAL A 154 -8.18 -11.64 3.62
C VAL A 154 -6.74 -11.48 4.11
N LEU A 155 -6.30 -10.26 4.45
CA LEU A 155 -4.95 -10.00 4.90
C LEU A 155 -4.87 -10.06 6.43
N ARG A 156 -4.16 -11.07 6.94
CA ARG A 156 -3.77 -11.13 8.36
C ARG A 156 -2.54 -10.24 8.58
N PRO A 157 -2.59 -9.26 9.50
CA PRO A 157 -1.42 -8.44 9.83
C PRO A 157 -0.21 -9.29 10.25
N GLY A 158 0.98 -8.81 9.89
CA GLY A 158 2.27 -9.34 10.31
C GLY A 158 3.28 -8.21 10.49
N ASP A 159 4.51 -8.57 10.81
CA ASP A 159 5.58 -7.59 11.09
C ASP A 159 6.04 -6.85 9.83
N GLU A 160 5.83 -7.43 8.65
CA GLU A 160 6.30 -6.91 7.36
C GLU A 160 5.15 -6.48 6.45
N VAL A 161 3.90 -6.87 6.76
CA VAL A 161 2.72 -6.55 5.94
C VAL A 161 1.51 -6.25 6.79
N VAL A 162 0.85 -5.12 6.51
CA VAL A 162 -0.36 -4.71 7.23
C VAL A 162 -1.31 -3.94 6.33
N ALA A 163 -2.62 -4.10 6.57
CA ALA A 163 -3.62 -3.24 5.95
C ALA A 163 -3.65 -1.88 6.66
N VAL A 164 -3.43 -0.80 5.92
CA VAL A 164 -3.49 0.56 6.44
C VAL A 164 -4.95 0.92 6.70
N PRO A 165 -5.30 1.41 7.89
CA PRO A 165 -6.63 1.97 8.19
C PRO A 165 -6.89 3.26 7.40
N ALA A 166 -8.17 3.61 7.20
CA ALA A 166 -8.56 4.87 6.58
C ALA A 166 -9.54 5.61 7.47
N ILE A 167 -9.41 6.93 7.50
CA ILE A 167 -10.32 7.84 8.20
C ILE A 167 -11.41 8.26 7.22
N ALA A 168 -12.66 8.13 7.63
CA ALA A 168 -13.81 8.59 6.86
C ALA A 168 -14.09 10.06 7.20
N SER A 169 -14.36 10.89 6.19
CA SER A 169 -14.85 12.27 6.37
C SER A 169 -13.87 13.29 6.95
N GLU A 170 -13.00 12.92 7.88
CA GLU A 170 -12.19 13.84 8.71
C GLU A 170 -10.76 14.03 8.16
N GLY A 171 -10.66 14.56 6.94
CA GLY A 171 -9.38 14.80 6.29
C GLY A 171 -8.56 15.92 6.93
N LEU A 172 -9.21 16.97 7.46
CA LEU A 172 -8.53 18.07 8.15
C LEU A 172 -7.87 17.62 9.45
N ALA A 173 -8.55 16.79 10.23
CA ALA A 173 -8.02 16.23 11.48
C ALA A 173 -6.80 15.34 11.20
N LEU A 174 -6.90 14.44 10.20
CA LEU A 174 -5.77 13.64 9.77
C LEU A 174 -4.60 14.53 9.32
N PHE A 175 -4.87 15.54 8.48
CA PHE A 175 -3.85 16.43 7.95
C PHE A 175 -3.07 17.14 9.06
N ALA A 176 -3.76 17.65 10.09
CA ALA A 176 -3.12 18.28 11.23
C ALA A 176 -2.20 17.31 11.98
N ALA A 177 -2.67 16.08 12.22
CA ALA A 177 -1.90 15.06 12.92
C ALA A 177 -0.68 14.58 12.13
N ILE A 178 -0.81 14.31 10.82
CA ILE A 178 0.32 13.87 10.00
C ILE A 178 1.37 14.97 9.85
N THR A 179 0.95 16.24 9.83
CA THR A 179 1.85 17.40 9.79
C THR A 179 2.63 17.52 11.10
N ALA A 180 1.95 17.35 12.24
CA ALA A 180 2.59 17.36 13.56
C ALA A 180 3.60 16.21 13.73
N GLN A 181 3.37 15.08 13.05
CA GLN A 181 4.27 13.93 13.05
C GLN A 181 5.39 13.99 11.99
N GLY A 182 5.39 15.02 11.14
CA GLY A 182 6.38 15.18 10.08
C GLY A 182 6.27 14.15 8.94
N LEU A 183 5.08 13.57 8.72
CA LEU A 183 4.86 12.66 7.58
C LEU A 183 4.81 13.43 6.25
N ALA A 184 5.02 12.71 5.14
CA ALA A 184 5.14 13.33 3.82
C ALA A 184 3.83 13.96 3.32
N GLY A 185 2.68 13.37 3.64
CA GLY A 185 1.37 13.87 3.22
C GLY A 185 0.26 12.87 3.50
N MET A 186 -0.89 13.09 2.87
CA MET A 186 -2.02 12.17 2.91
C MET A 186 -2.59 11.92 1.52
N MET A 187 -3.25 10.77 1.38
CA MET A 187 -4.08 10.41 0.26
C MET A 187 -5.54 10.67 0.60
N ALA A 188 -6.30 11.30 -0.31
CA ALA A 188 -7.76 11.35 -0.26
C ALA A 188 -8.32 10.57 -1.46
N ARG A 189 -8.99 9.46 -1.19
CA ARG A 189 -9.52 8.55 -2.22
C ARG A 189 -11.04 8.52 -2.19
N GLN A 190 -11.70 8.68 -3.33
CA GLN A 190 -13.16 8.59 -3.41
C GLN A 190 -13.65 7.18 -3.03
N ARG A 191 -14.57 7.12 -2.06
CA ARG A 191 -15.09 5.87 -1.47
C ARG A 191 -15.70 4.93 -2.51
N GLN A 192 -16.41 5.49 -3.48
CA GLN A 192 -17.13 4.73 -4.52
C GLN A 192 -16.33 4.55 -5.82
N SER A 193 -15.05 4.98 -5.86
CA SER A 193 -14.28 4.91 -7.10
C SER A 193 -13.93 3.49 -7.52
N PRO A 194 -14.00 3.16 -8.83
CA PRO A 194 -13.32 2.00 -9.36
C PRO A 194 -11.80 2.21 -9.27
N TYR A 195 -11.05 1.13 -9.43
CA TYR A 195 -9.62 1.19 -9.66
C TYR A 195 -9.34 1.34 -11.16
N LEU A 196 -8.51 2.31 -11.53
CA LEU A 196 -8.15 2.62 -12.91
C LEU A 196 -6.65 2.38 -13.13
N PRO A 197 -6.24 1.16 -13.55
CA PRO A 197 -4.81 0.83 -13.71
C PRO A 197 -4.12 1.80 -14.67
N SER A 198 -2.91 2.23 -14.33
CA SER A 198 -2.08 3.15 -15.12
C SER A 198 -2.68 4.55 -15.35
N VAL A 199 -3.84 4.89 -14.76
CA VAL A 199 -4.50 6.18 -14.97
C VAL A 199 -4.19 7.15 -13.84
N ARG A 200 -3.77 8.37 -14.19
CA ARG A 200 -3.68 9.49 -13.25
C ARG A 200 -5.02 10.19 -13.09
N SER A 201 -5.74 9.84 -12.04
CA SER A 201 -7.14 10.19 -11.85
C SER A 201 -7.37 11.27 -10.79
N ARG A 202 -8.50 11.96 -10.91
CA ARG A 202 -9.04 12.88 -9.91
C ARG A 202 -9.75 12.18 -8.75
N LEU A 203 -10.08 10.91 -8.93
CA LEU A 203 -10.70 10.07 -7.90
C LEU A 203 -9.78 9.87 -6.70
N TRP A 204 -8.47 9.96 -6.92
CA TRP A 204 -7.45 9.88 -5.89
C TRP A 204 -6.63 11.17 -5.87
N ARG A 205 -6.49 11.76 -4.68
CA ARG A 205 -5.71 12.98 -4.44
C ARG A 205 -4.55 12.70 -3.52
N PHE A 206 -3.43 13.33 -3.79
CA PHE A 206 -2.33 13.44 -2.86
C PHE A 206 -2.22 14.87 -2.36
N ILE A 207 -2.17 15.06 -1.04
CA ILE A 207 -2.09 16.35 -0.38
C ILE A 207 -0.80 16.36 0.45
N PRO A 208 0.23 17.14 0.07
CA PRO A 208 1.50 17.17 0.79
C PRO A 208 1.35 17.92 2.12
N ALA A 209 1.99 17.42 3.19
CA ALA A 209 1.94 18.05 4.53
C ALA A 209 2.75 19.36 4.62
N GLN A 210 3.69 19.57 3.70
CA GLN A 210 4.43 20.82 3.56
C GLN A 210 4.36 21.31 2.12
N PRO A 211 4.00 22.59 1.88
CA PRO A 211 4.16 23.20 0.57
C PRO A 211 5.65 23.23 0.22
N ARG A 212 6.11 22.34 -0.64
CA ARG A 212 7.41 22.52 -1.28
C ARG A 212 7.24 23.60 -2.35
N ALA A 213 8.01 24.68 -2.26
CA ALA A 213 8.13 25.64 -3.37
C ALA A 213 8.61 24.87 -4.61
N GLY A 214 7.84 24.91 -5.71
CA GLY A 214 8.26 24.39 -7.01
C GLY A 214 7.92 22.93 -7.33
N PHE A 215 6.67 22.49 -7.16
CA PHE A 215 6.19 21.22 -7.74
C PHE A 215 6.24 21.27 -9.28
N SER A 216 7.31 20.74 -9.88
CA SER A 216 7.36 20.28 -11.27
C SER A 216 7.35 18.75 -11.31
N ALA A 217 6.69 18.17 -12.30
CA ALA A 217 6.17 16.81 -12.31
C ALA A 217 7.16 15.71 -12.74
N GLU A 218 8.46 15.90 -12.57
CA GLU A 218 9.49 14.93 -12.98
C GLU A 218 10.34 14.52 -11.76
N LEU A 219 10.33 13.22 -11.48
CA LEU A 219 11.07 12.45 -10.46
C LEU A 219 12.21 13.13 -9.65
N THR A 220 12.14 12.93 -8.32
CA THR A 220 13.19 12.37 -7.43
C THR A 220 14.67 12.73 -7.70
N ALA A 221 15.31 13.54 -6.82
CA ALA A 221 16.76 13.45 -6.54
C ALA A 221 17.18 14.35 -5.34
N GLU A 222 17.85 13.74 -4.36
CA GLU A 222 18.78 14.32 -3.36
C GLU A 222 18.25 15.24 -2.21
N LEU A 223 18.87 15.04 -1.02
CA LEU A 223 18.99 15.93 0.15
C LEU A 223 17.92 15.80 1.27
N ALA A 224 18.22 15.81 2.57
CA ALA A 224 19.44 15.71 3.37
C ALA A 224 19.05 15.63 4.87
N THR A 225 19.96 15.09 5.66
CA THR A 225 20.04 14.82 7.12
C THR A 225 19.83 15.99 8.11
N ALA A 226 19.37 15.69 9.35
CA ALA A 226 20.00 15.95 10.69
C ALA A 226 18.95 15.89 11.87
N PRO A 227 19.31 15.97 13.18
CA PRO A 227 19.24 14.84 14.13
C PRO A 227 18.24 14.99 15.29
N ALA A 228 17.97 13.91 16.04
CA ALA A 228 17.56 13.94 17.45
C ALA A 228 17.86 12.59 18.15
N GLU A 229 18.39 12.66 19.37
CA GLU A 229 18.90 11.56 20.22
C GLU A 229 17.82 10.64 20.82
N PRO A 230 18.20 9.42 21.27
CA PRO A 230 17.26 8.33 21.55
C PRO A 230 16.85 8.22 23.02
N ALA A 231 15.65 7.69 23.25
CA ALA A 231 15.32 7.01 24.51
C ALA A 231 14.99 5.55 24.17
N ALA A 232 15.83 4.65 24.66
CA ALA A 232 15.87 3.24 24.31
C ALA A 232 14.66 2.45 24.81
N LEU A 233 14.09 1.61 23.93
CA LEU A 233 13.50 0.33 24.29
C LEU A 233 13.89 -0.71 23.23
N SER A 234 14.31 -1.88 23.71
CA SER A 234 14.84 -3.00 22.92
C SER A 234 13.71 -3.93 22.48
N GLY A 235 13.64 -4.27 21.19
CA GLY A 235 12.78 -5.31 20.63
C GLY A 235 12.04 -4.91 19.35
N THR A 236 12.07 -5.76 18.33
CA THR A 236 11.55 -5.56 16.97
C THR A 236 10.03 -5.80 16.84
N ALA A 237 9.26 -4.78 16.45
CA ALA A 237 7.98 -4.84 15.71
C ALA A 237 7.65 -3.51 14.97
N PRO A 238 8.51 -3.05 14.03
CA PRO A 238 8.53 -1.64 13.59
C PRO A 238 7.28 -1.17 12.80
N VAL A 239 6.57 -2.09 12.13
CA VAL A 239 5.42 -1.75 11.28
C VAL A 239 4.15 -1.56 12.08
N LEU A 240 3.90 -2.38 13.10
CA LEU A 240 2.77 -2.13 13.99
C LEU A 240 2.97 -0.83 14.76
N ALA A 241 4.22 -0.51 15.14
CA ALA A 241 4.56 0.77 15.74
C ALA A 241 4.23 1.96 14.82
N ILE A 242 4.39 1.83 13.49
CA ILE A 242 3.99 2.89 12.53
C ILE A 242 2.50 3.19 12.60
N LEU A 243 1.67 2.14 12.79
CA LEU A 243 0.23 2.27 12.89
C LEU A 243 -0.20 2.77 14.27
N SER A 244 0.48 2.39 15.34
CA SER A 244 0.22 2.89 16.70
C SER A 244 0.53 4.38 16.86
N ARG A 245 1.24 5.00 15.90
CA ARG A 245 1.45 6.45 15.83
C ARG A 245 0.31 7.17 15.12
N LEU A 246 -0.60 6.46 14.45
CA LEU A 246 -1.72 7.10 13.79
C LEU A 246 -2.73 7.63 14.81
N PRO A 247 -3.32 8.81 14.53
CA PRO A 247 -4.38 9.39 15.35
C PRO A 247 -5.71 8.67 15.04
N LEU A 248 -5.76 7.36 15.25
CA LEU A 248 -6.97 6.57 15.05
C LEU A 248 -7.51 6.25 16.42
N ASP A 249 -8.70 6.74 16.72
CA ASP A 249 -9.45 6.22 17.85
C ASP A 249 -9.73 4.73 17.59
N ASP A 250 -9.59 3.91 18.63
CA ASP A 250 -9.66 2.43 18.56
C ASP A 250 -11.03 1.86 18.13
N ASP A 251 -12.02 2.71 17.83
CA ASP A 251 -13.38 2.30 17.49
C ASP A 251 -13.83 2.85 16.11
N ALA A 252 -13.65 2.04 15.06
CA ALA A 252 -14.35 2.15 13.78
C ALA A 252 -14.48 0.78 13.07
#